data_AF-A0A7C5V5X6-F1
#
_entry.id   AF-A0A7C5V5X6-F1
#
_cell.length_a   1.000
_cell.length_b   1.000
_cell.length_c   1.000
_cell.angle_alpha   90.00
_cell.angle_beta   90.00
_cell.angle_gamma   90.00
#
_symmetry.space_group_name_H-M   'P 1'
#
loop_
_entity.id
_entity.type
_entity.pdbx_description
1 polymer ?
#
loop_
_entity_poly.entity_id
_entity_poly.type
_entity_poly.pdbx_seq_one_letter_code
_entity_poly.pdbx_strand_id
1 'polypeptide(L)'
;MKEPGKQLREAREHRHLTLKDLNERTKIDLHVLREIENGVNPGLPIPIYRAFIKAMARETGLDSDSILRDYELCSGEKDAPVSSCSHSSSILPSIGFRRFYVIGGALLVGILSIVLIYVFWGGRYFIDPGLPGTDQSDRFGAYAADSLGMNPFTLTVYGIKDTWVSVDQGSETVRFFLPQDSSRVWHDLQAISLGLESPERIQIFIDSLTVETNRLSMPGEAWVYLQAGQKIVWKTVRNTVGTEDDRKPNTSAPVITGHIGMDELLNAIPEYRRLKEAWTPDSLILDSLRNLKPSGDLLIFFNASEALSGSVVPRLLKIVEKTGFDQTHLQFIALDKYGKDEIGLTDFHRIRSIPAILYLYKGLELGRIVGSPGTDMEAQLLEIMQRESRMRRHEFE
;
A
#
# COMPACT_ATOMS: atom_id res chain seq x y z
N MET A 1 36.04 21.99 -10.77
CA MET A 1 35.09 20.97 -10.29
C MET A 1 34.14 20.67 -11.43
N LYS A 2 33.72 19.41 -11.63
CA LYS A 2 32.80 19.06 -12.71
C LYS A 2 31.37 19.09 -12.16
N GLU A 3 30.52 19.86 -12.79
CA GLU A 3 29.10 19.95 -12.44
C GLU A 3 28.41 18.57 -12.62
N PRO A 4 27.72 18.04 -11.60
CA PRO A 4 27.19 16.67 -11.61
C PRO A 4 26.20 16.43 -12.77
N GLY A 5 25.36 17.42 -13.11
CA GLY A 5 24.47 17.34 -14.27
C GLY A 5 25.22 17.12 -15.58
N LYS A 6 26.31 17.86 -15.79
CA LYS A 6 27.19 17.70 -16.96
C LYS A 6 27.88 16.34 -16.99
N GLN A 7 28.32 15.83 -15.84
CA GLN A 7 28.92 14.49 -15.74
C GLN A 7 27.93 13.39 -16.14
N LEU A 8 26.70 13.46 -15.63
CA LEU A 8 25.62 12.53 -15.97
C LEU A 8 25.32 12.56 -17.47
N ARG A 9 25.25 13.75 -18.07
CA ARG A 9 25.05 13.94 -19.51
C ARG A 9 26.17 13.33 -20.34
N GLU A 10 27.43 13.63 -20.01
CA GLU A 10 28.60 13.10 -20.73
C GLU A 10 28.63 11.56 -20.69
N ALA A 11 28.37 10.98 -19.51
CA ALA A 11 28.33 9.53 -19.35
C ALA A 11 27.15 8.88 -20.12
N ARG A 12 25.99 9.52 -20.11
CA ARG A 12 24.82 9.09 -20.91
C ARG A 12 25.15 9.08 -22.40
N GLU A 13 25.71 10.17 -22.92
CA GLU A 13 26.08 10.31 -24.33
C GLU A 13 27.16 9.31 -24.74
N HIS A 14 28.15 9.05 -23.88
CA HIS A 14 29.19 8.04 -24.11
C HIS A 14 28.61 6.60 -24.17
N ARG A 15 27.51 6.33 -23.46
CA ARG A 15 26.79 5.05 -23.53
C ARG A 15 25.73 5.01 -24.63
N HIS A 16 25.66 6.03 -25.49
CA HIS A 16 24.67 6.16 -26.57
C HIS A 16 23.21 6.04 -26.08
N LEU A 17 22.93 6.48 -24.85
CA LEU A 17 21.58 6.49 -24.30
C LEU A 17 20.90 7.83 -24.63
N THR A 18 19.68 7.79 -25.14
CA THR A 18 18.85 8.99 -25.26
C THR A 18 18.21 9.32 -23.91
N LEU A 19 17.74 10.57 -23.73
CA LEU A 19 16.93 10.92 -22.56
C LEU A 19 15.65 10.07 -22.48
N LYS A 20 15.11 9.64 -23.62
CA LYS A 20 13.96 8.73 -23.68
C LYS A 20 14.32 7.34 -23.15
N ASP A 21 15.50 6.81 -23.49
CA ASP A 21 15.96 5.54 -22.96
C ASP A 21 16.16 5.61 -21.43
N LEU A 22 16.70 6.73 -20.93
CA LEU A 22 16.78 6.95 -19.48
C LEU A 22 15.40 7.02 -18.84
N ASN A 23 14.46 7.79 -19.39
CA ASN A 23 13.07 7.84 -18.90
C ASN A 23 12.43 6.44 -18.88
N GLU A 24 12.63 5.63 -19.92
CA GLU A 24 12.07 4.29 -19.97
C GLU A 24 12.65 3.36 -18.89
N ARG A 25 13.94 3.53 -18.54
CA ARG A 25 14.66 2.71 -17.55
C ARG A 25 14.46 3.17 -16.12
N THR A 26 14.58 4.47 -15.88
CA THR A 26 14.50 5.07 -14.54
C THR A 26 13.06 5.43 -14.17
N LYS A 27 12.17 5.67 -15.13
CA LYS A 27 10.82 6.25 -14.96
C LYS A 27 10.79 7.69 -14.45
N ILE A 28 11.92 8.39 -14.48
CA ILE A 28 12.00 9.82 -14.17
C ILE A 28 11.52 10.60 -15.40
N ASP A 29 10.64 11.58 -15.24
CA ASP A 29 10.11 12.37 -16.35
C ASP A 29 11.21 13.02 -17.23
N LEU A 30 10.93 13.10 -18.54
CA LEU A 30 11.86 13.64 -19.54
C LEU A 30 12.28 15.09 -19.28
N HIS A 31 11.35 15.92 -18.78
CA HIS A 31 11.65 17.30 -18.42
C HIS A 31 12.61 17.33 -17.22
N VAL A 32 12.34 16.54 -16.18
CA VAL A 32 13.19 16.48 -14.99
C VAL A 32 14.60 15.99 -15.32
N LEU A 33 14.74 14.93 -16.12
CA LEU A 33 16.04 14.44 -16.57
C LEU A 33 16.84 15.53 -17.30
N ARG A 34 16.15 16.33 -18.13
CA ARG A 34 16.76 17.45 -18.86
C ARG A 34 17.21 18.57 -17.93
N GLU A 35 16.38 18.96 -16.96
CA GLU A 35 16.75 20.00 -15.98
C GLU A 35 17.97 19.59 -15.15
N ILE A 36 17.98 18.33 -14.66
CA ILE A 36 19.13 17.78 -13.91
C ILE A 36 20.40 17.81 -14.77
N GLU A 37 20.36 17.36 -16.03
CA GLU A 37 21.52 17.39 -16.94
C GLU A 37 21.99 18.81 -17.27
N ASN A 38 21.09 19.80 -17.25
CA ASN A 38 21.39 21.20 -17.49
C ASN A 38 21.86 21.95 -16.22
N GLY A 39 21.93 21.28 -15.07
CA GLY A 39 22.31 21.91 -13.80
C GLY A 39 21.22 22.81 -13.21
N VAL A 40 20.01 22.76 -13.74
CA VAL A 40 18.86 23.52 -13.24
C VAL A 40 18.18 22.69 -12.15
N ASN A 41 17.89 23.29 -10.99
CA ASN A 41 17.11 22.62 -9.96
C ASN A 41 15.63 22.58 -10.41
N PRO A 42 15.04 21.39 -10.65
CA PRO A 42 13.64 21.23 -11.05
C PRO A 42 12.62 21.55 -9.95
N GLY A 43 13.04 22.15 -8.83
CA GLY A 43 12.17 22.45 -7.69
C GLY A 43 11.81 21.20 -6.87
N LEU A 44 12.62 20.14 -6.98
CA LEU A 44 12.38 18.89 -6.29
C LEU A 44 12.86 18.96 -4.83
N PRO A 45 12.13 18.34 -3.88
CA PRO A 45 12.67 18.09 -2.55
C PRO A 45 14.01 17.35 -2.62
N ILE A 46 14.93 17.72 -1.72
CA ILE A 46 16.32 17.22 -1.72
C ILE A 46 16.38 15.67 -1.76
N PRO A 47 15.61 14.91 -0.95
CA PRO A 47 15.66 13.45 -1.01
C PRO A 47 15.32 12.87 -2.40
N ILE A 48 14.33 13.44 -3.09
CA ILE A 48 13.94 13.00 -4.44
C ILE A 48 15.04 13.34 -5.43
N TYR A 49 15.59 14.55 -5.35
CA TYR A 49 16.68 14.96 -6.22
C TYR A 49 17.90 14.04 -6.06
N ARG A 50 18.26 13.69 -4.81
CA ARG A 50 19.31 12.71 -4.50
C ARG A 50 18.99 11.33 -5.08
N ALA A 51 17.75 10.86 -4.96
CA ALA A 51 17.32 9.58 -5.52
C ALA A 51 17.44 9.56 -7.05
N PHE A 52 17.06 10.65 -7.72
CA PHE A 52 17.15 10.78 -9.17
C PHE A 52 18.59 10.81 -9.66
N ILE A 53 19.47 11.59 -9.00
CA ILE A 53 20.91 11.57 -9.30
C ILE A 53 21.47 10.14 -9.18
N LYS A 54 21.15 9.44 -8.10
CA LYS A 54 21.63 8.05 -7.89
C LYS A 54 21.12 7.12 -8.99
N ALA A 55 19.85 7.22 -9.37
CA ALA A 55 19.28 6.41 -10.44
C ALA A 55 19.95 6.69 -11.79
N MET A 56 20.15 7.96 -12.14
CA MET A 56 20.85 8.36 -13.37
C MET A 56 22.31 7.89 -13.39
N ALA A 57 23.04 8.03 -12.28
CA ALA A 57 24.43 7.58 -12.19
C ALA A 57 24.54 6.06 -12.41
N ARG A 58 23.65 5.27 -11.81
CA ARG A 58 23.60 3.81 -12.00
C ARG A 58 23.35 3.42 -13.45
N GLU A 59 22.37 4.06 -14.11
CA GLU A 59 22.05 3.78 -15.52
C GLU A 59 23.15 4.24 -16.48
N THR A 60 23.87 5.30 -16.14
CA THR A 60 24.99 5.81 -16.94
C THR A 60 26.32 5.13 -16.61
N GLY A 61 26.35 4.22 -15.64
CA GLY A 61 27.54 3.45 -15.24
C GLY A 61 28.55 4.24 -14.43
N LEU A 62 28.15 5.39 -13.86
CA LEU A 62 28.93 6.19 -12.93
C LEU A 62 28.77 5.66 -11.50
N ASP A 63 29.76 5.94 -10.65
CA ASP A 63 29.62 5.71 -9.21
C ASP A 63 28.58 6.67 -8.62
N SER A 64 27.44 6.13 -8.20
CA SER A 64 26.32 6.92 -7.67
C SER A 64 26.69 7.72 -6.44
N ASP A 65 27.57 7.21 -5.60
CA ASP A 65 27.96 7.90 -4.37
C ASP A 65 28.95 9.03 -4.66
N SER A 66 29.83 8.88 -5.66
CA SER A 66 30.71 9.97 -6.11
C SER A 66 29.93 11.15 -6.71
N ILE A 67 28.97 10.89 -7.59
CA ILE A 67 28.19 11.97 -8.22
C ILE A 67 27.32 12.69 -7.18
N LEU A 68 26.78 11.95 -6.20
CA LEU A 68 26.02 12.54 -5.12
C LEU A 68 26.88 13.46 -4.24
N ARG A 69 28.10 13.05 -3.89
CA ARG A 69 29.04 13.89 -3.15
C ARG A 69 29.38 15.16 -3.92
N ASP A 70 29.61 15.05 -5.23
CA ASP A 70 29.85 16.21 -6.09
C ASP A 70 28.67 17.18 -6.07
N TYR A 71 27.44 16.67 -6.06
CA TYR A 71 26.23 17.47 -5.88
C TYR A 71 26.16 18.16 -4.51
N GLU A 72 26.37 17.42 -3.41
CA GLU A 72 26.32 17.96 -2.04
C GLU A 72 27.36 19.08 -1.86
N LEU A 73 28.56 18.89 -2.42
CA LEU A 73 29.64 19.90 -2.44
C LEU A 73 29.28 21.14 -3.28
N CYS A 74 28.65 20.96 -4.44
CA CYS A 74 28.24 22.05 -5.32
C CYS A 74 27.05 22.84 -4.77
N SER A 75 26.12 22.17 -4.09
CA SER A 75 24.93 22.78 -3.48
C SER A 75 25.22 23.51 -2.16
N GLY A 76 26.44 23.38 -1.62
CA GLY A 76 26.81 23.95 -0.33
C GLY A 76 26.19 23.23 0.87
N GLU A 77 25.68 22.02 0.65
CA GLU A 77 25.01 21.20 1.64
C GLU A 77 26.06 20.37 2.37
N LYS A 78 26.59 20.92 3.48
CA LYS A 78 27.52 20.20 4.36
C LYS A 78 26.74 19.38 5.39
N ASP A 79 26.98 18.08 5.39
CA ASP A 79 26.45 17.06 6.29
C ASP A 79 26.18 17.54 7.74
N ALA A 80 24.96 17.29 8.23
CA ALA A 80 24.79 16.89 9.63
C ALA A 80 25.36 15.46 9.78
N PRO A 81 26.07 15.15 10.87
CA PRO A 81 27.27 14.32 10.82
C PRO A 81 26.97 12.86 10.51
N VAL A 82 27.39 12.39 9.33
CA VAL A 82 27.59 10.97 9.05
C VAL A 82 29.04 10.65 9.44
N SER A 83 29.21 10.05 10.61
CA SER A 83 30.51 9.58 11.06
C SER A 83 30.95 8.42 10.14
N SER A 84 32.07 8.63 9.46
CA SER A 84 32.67 7.71 8.52
C SER A 84 33.55 6.70 9.25
N CYS A 85 33.57 5.45 8.77
CA CYS A 85 34.75 4.61 8.89
C CYS A 85 34.95 3.85 7.58
N SER A 86 35.99 4.23 6.85
CA SER A 86 36.53 3.47 5.74
C SER A 86 37.40 2.34 6.28
N HIS A 87 37.25 1.11 5.82
CA HIS A 87 38.42 0.26 5.65
C HIS A 87 38.25 -0.82 4.58
N SER A 88 39.13 -0.70 3.58
CA SER A 88 39.95 -1.78 3.03
C SER A 88 39.21 -2.97 2.39
N SER A 89 39.10 -2.90 1.07
CA SER A 89 39.05 -4.08 0.22
C SER A 89 40.19 -5.05 0.56
N SER A 90 39.85 -6.27 0.98
CA SER A 90 40.80 -7.38 0.97
C SER A 90 40.22 -8.58 0.20
N ILE A 91 41.01 -8.92 -0.82
CA ILE A 91 41.10 -10.08 -1.69
C ILE A 91 40.51 -11.37 -1.09
N LEU A 92 39.55 -11.99 -1.79
CA LEU A 92 39.06 -13.36 -1.55
C LEU A 92 40.05 -14.41 -2.10
N PRO A 93 40.43 -15.45 -1.34
CA PRO A 93 41.00 -16.67 -1.90
C PRO A 93 39.89 -17.64 -2.35
N SER A 94 40.11 -18.29 -3.49
CA SER A 94 39.22 -19.31 -4.07
C SER A 94 39.09 -20.56 -3.20
N ILE A 95 37.87 -20.88 -2.73
CA ILE A 95 37.59 -22.12 -1.99
C ILE A 95 36.77 -23.07 -2.87
N GLY A 96 37.31 -24.28 -3.05
CA GLY A 96 36.89 -25.29 -4.03
C GLY A 96 35.56 -25.99 -3.75
N PHE A 97 34.89 -26.32 -4.87
CA PHE A 97 33.52 -26.83 -5.06
C PHE A 97 33.16 -28.20 -4.45
N ARG A 98 33.99 -28.79 -3.58
CA ARG A 98 33.83 -30.20 -3.16
C ARG A 98 32.88 -30.41 -1.96
N ARG A 99 32.43 -29.34 -1.28
CA ARG A 99 31.54 -29.43 -0.09
C ARG A 99 30.04 -29.25 -0.39
N PHE A 100 29.66 -28.84 -1.59
CA PHE A 100 28.26 -28.54 -1.93
C PHE A 100 27.35 -29.79 -2.04
N TYR A 101 27.89 -30.94 -2.47
CA TYR A 101 27.08 -32.15 -2.67
C TYR A 101 26.59 -32.81 -1.36
N VAL A 102 27.29 -32.61 -0.24
CA VAL A 102 26.91 -33.19 1.05
C VAL A 102 25.75 -32.43 1.68
N ILE A 103 25.75 -31.09 1.56
CA ILE A 103 24.68 -30.23 2.12
C ILE A 103 23.43 -30.27 1.23
N GLY A 104 23.61 -30.29 -0.10
CA GLY A 104 22.49 -30.40 -1.04
C GLY A 104 21.74 -31.75 -0.94
N GLY A 105 22.47 -32.85 -0.72
CA GLY A 105 21.87 -34.17 -0.53
C GLY A 105 21.00 -34.26 0.73
N ALA A 106 21.44 -33.66 1.84
CA ALA A 106 20.69 -33.65 3.10
C ALA A 106 19.38 -32.85 3.00
N LEU A 107 19.39 -31.70 2.30
CA LEU A 107 18.19 -30.90 2.06
C LEU A 107 17.16 -31.62 1.18
N LEU A 108 17.62 -32.35 0.17
CA LEU A 108 16.74 -33.09 -0.74
C LEU A 108 16.07 -34.27 -0.03
N VAL A 109 16.81 -34.99 0.82
CA VAL A 109 16.23 -36.05 1.69
C VAL A 109 15.25 -35.46 2.70
N GLY A 110 15.54 -34.28 3.26
CA GLY A 110 14.63 -33.57 4.18
C GLY A 110 13.31 -33.17 3.51
N ILE A 111 13.38 -32.59 2.32
CA ILE A 111 12.18 -32.22 1.54
C ILE A 111 11.38 -33.47 1.15
N LEU A 112 12.05 -34.54 0.72
CA LEU A 112 11.39 -35.78 0.34
C LEU A 112 10.68 -36.45 1.53
N SER A 113 11.27 -36.39 2.73
CA SER A 113 10.65 -36.91 3.94
C SER A 113 9.47 -36.07 4.43
N ILE A 114 9.51 -34.74 4.28
CA ILE A 114 8.35 -33.86 4.55
C ILE A 114 7.20 -34.17 3.59
N VAL A 115 7.47 -34.36 2.30
CA VAL A 115 6.46 -34.75 1.31
C VAL A 115 5.87 -36.13 1.65
N LEU A 116 6.71 -37.08 2.06
CA LEU A 116 6.25 -38.42 2.46
C LEU A 116 5.36 -38.36 3.71
N ILE A 117 5.71 -37.53 4.69
CA ILE A 117 4.90 -37.29 5.89
C ILE A 117 3.56 -36.66 5.49
N TYR A 118 3.56 -35.70 4.57
CA TYR A 118 2.34 -35.03 4.11
C TYR A 118 1.39 -35.98 3.37
N VAL A 119 1.93 -36.88 2.54
CA VAL A 119 1.14 -37.92 1.84
C VAL A 119 0.63 -38.97 2.83
N PHE A 120 1.45 -39.37 3.80
CA PHE A 120 1.10 -40.40 4.79
C PHE A 120 0.10 -39.90 5.85
N TRP A 121 0.14 -38.61 6.21
CA TRP A 121 -0.82 -37.97 7.11
C TRP A 121 -2.06 -37.45 6.38
N GLY A 122 -1.92 -36.91 5.17
CA GLY A 122 -3.03 -36.38 4.37
C GLY A 122 -4.04 -37.44 3.93
N GLY A 123 -3.62 -38.71 3.82
CA GLY A 123 -4.49 -39.84 3.50
C GLY A 123 -5.40 -40.32 4.64
N ARG A 124 -5.28 -39.78 5.86
CA ARG A 124 -6.09 -40.19 7.02
C ARG A 124 -7.15 -39.18 7.50
N TYR A 125 -7.27 -38.03 6.84
CA TYR A 125 -8.26 -36.99 7.19
C TYR A 125 -9.46 -36.90 6.24
N PHE A 126 -9.66 -37.90 5.38
CA PHE A 126 -10.79 -37.92 4.43
C PHE A 126 -11.75 -39.09 4.68
N ILE A 127 -12.19 -39.28 5.93
CA ILE A 127 -13.51 -39.85 6.25
C ILE A 127 -13.92 -39.28 7.61
N ASP A 128 -14.97 -38.46 7.67
CA ASP A 128 -15.78 -38.35 8.88
C ASP A 128 -17.28 -38.51 8.53
N PRO A 129 -17.95 -39.55 9.06
CA PRO A 129 -19.39 -39.65 9.13
C PRO A 129 -19.92 -38.76 10.28
N GLY A 130 -21.14 -38.25 10.14
CA GLY A 130 -21.67 -37.21 11.03
C GLY A 130 -21.97 -37.59 12.49
N LEU A 131 -21.95 -36.53 13.33
CA LEU A 131 -22.59 -36.27 14.65
C LEU A 131 -22.09 -37.12 15.85
N PRO A 132 -22.17 -36.68 17.15
CA PRO A 132 -22.90 -35.57 17.77
C PRO A 132 -22.05 -34.67 18.73
N GLY A 133 -22.65 -33.61 19.28
CA GLY A 133 -21.97 -32.56 20.04
C GLY A 133 -21.58 -32.85 21.51
N THR A 134 -20.68 -31.98 21.98
CA THR A 134 -20.46 -31.53 23.37
C THR A 134 -19.81 -30.15 23.24
N ASP A 135 -20.56 -29.05 23.19
CA ASP A 135 -21.06 -28.27 24.33
C ASP A 135 -19.97 -27.89 25.34
N GLN A 136 -19.26 -26.79 25.06
CA GLN A 136 -18.71 -25.89 26.08
C GLN A 136 -18.30 -24.49 25.57
N SER A 137 -18.26 -24.23 24.25
CA SER A 137 -17.98 -22.90 23.70
C SER A 137 -19.21 -22.00 23.48
N ASP A 138 -20.41 -22.58 23.36
CA ASP A 138 -21.60 -21.82 22.91
C ASP A 138 -22.34 -21.10 24.05
N ARG A 139 -22.07 -21.47 25.31
CA ARG A 139 -22.79 -20.90 26.46
C ARG A 139 -22.32 -19.52 26.88
N PHE A 140 -21.15 -19.06 26.45
CA PHE A 140 -20.71 -17.69 26.71
C PHE A 140 -21.16 -16.70 25.62
N GLY A 141 -21.48 -17.16 24.41
CA GLY A 141 -21.96 -16.31 23.29
C GLY A 141 -23.48 -16.14 23.24
N ALA A 142 -24.25 -17.19 23.57
CA ALA A 142 -25.71 -17.17 23.41
C ALA A 142 -26.43 -16.22 24.39
N TYR A 143 -25.95 -16.07 25.62
CA TYR A 143 -26.56 -15.14 26.59
C TYR A 143 -26.31 -13.65 26.25
N ALA A 144 -25.26 -13.34 25.48
CA ALA A 144 -25.00 -11.98 25.01
C ALA A 144 -25.87 -11.61 23.80
N ALA A 145 -26.09 -12.55 22.87
CA ALA A 145 -26.86 -12.30 21.64
C ALA A 145 -28.38 -12.12 21.89
N ASP A 146 -28.98 -12.91 22.78
CA ASP A 146 -30.41 -12.80 23.12
C ASP A 146 -30.72 -11.49 23.86
N SER A 147 -29.77 -10.97 24.63
CA SER A 147 -29.93 -9.70 25.35
C SER A 147 -29.89 -8.45 24.44
N LEU A 148 -29.47 -8.61 23.18
CA LEU A 148 -29.38 -7.54 22.17
C LEU A 148 -30.38 -7.70 21.00
N GLY A 149 -31.20 -8.76 21.00
CA GLY A 149 -32.22 -8.98 19.98
C GLY A 149 -31.67 -9.29 18.57
N MET A 150 -30.45 -9.82 18.47
CA MET A 150 -29.81 -10.13 17.18
C MET A 150 -29.97 -11.62 16.85
N ASN A 151 -30.72 -11.93 15.78
CA ASN A 151 -30.87 -13.31 15.29
C ASN A 151 -29.79 -13.62 14.24
N PRO A 152 -29.04 -14.74 14.38
CA PRO A 152 -28.10 -15.18 13.35
C PRO A 152 -28.84 -15.58 12.07
N PHE A 153 -28.24 -15.30 10.91
CA PHE A 153 -28.74 -15.73 9.62
C PHE A 153 -27.63 -16.34 8.76
N THR A 154 -28.03 -17.21 7.83
CA THR A 154 -27.12 -17.81 6.84
C THR A 154 -27.38 -17.23 5.47
N LEU A 155 -26.40 -16.50 4.92
CA LEU A 155 -26.43 -15.95 3.57
C LEU A 155 -25.65 -16.85 2.62
N THR A 156 -26.26 -17.28 1.52
CA THR A 156 -25.57 -17.99 0.44
C THR A 156 -25.68 -17.20 -0.86
N VAL A 157 -24.54 -16.94 -1.51
CA VAL A 157 -24.48 -16.32 -2.84
C VAL A 157 -23.95 -17.36 -3.82
N TYR A 158 -24.75 -17.68 -4.83
CA TYR A 158 -24.47 -18.67 -5.87
C TYR A 158 -24.23 -17.98 -7.21
N GLY A 159 -23.13 -18.30 -7.89
CA GLY A 159 -22.81 -17.78 -9.22
C GLY A 159 -23.50 -18.60 -10.32
N ILE A 160 -24.46 -18.00 -11.03
CA ILE A 160 -25.06 -18.59 -12.23
C ILE A 160 -24.11 -18.41 -13.43
N LYS A 161 -23.32 -17.33 -13.44
CA LYS A 161 -22.24 -17.05 -14.39
C LYS A 161 -21.08 -16.33 -13.69
N ASP A 162 -19.90 -16.35 -14.31
CA ASP A 162 -18.71 -15.63 -13.85
C ASP A 162 -19.00 -14.14 -13.60
N THR A 163 -18.70 -13.68 -12.38
CA THR A 163 -18.96 -12.31 -11.95
C THR A 163 -18.14 -11.92 -10.73
N TRP A 164 -17.92 -10.63 -10.54
CA TRP A 164 -17.32 -10.11 -9.31
C TRP A 164 -18.40 -9.75 -8.30
N VAL A 165 -18.13 -10.06 -7.04
CA VAL A 165 -18.99 -9.75 -5.90
C VAL A 165 -18.14 -9.02 -4.86
N SER A 166 -18.66 -7.92 -4.31
CA SER A 166 -18.13 -7.31 -3.10
C SER A 166 -19.06 -7.54 -1.92
N VAL A 167 -18.48 -7.78 -0.76
CA VAL A 167 -19.20 -8.00 0.49
C VAL A 167 -18.66 -7.02 1.51
N ASP A 168 -19.53 -6.21 2.09
CA ASP A 168 -19.23 -5.23 3.11
C ASP A 168 -19.89 -5.64 4.43
N GLN A 169 -19.06 -5.99 5.43
CA GLN A 169 -19.47 -6.39 6.77
C GLN A 169 -19.17 -5.28 7.79
N GLY A 170 -19.52 -4.04 7.46
CA GLY A 170 -19.55 -2.89 8.36
C GLY A 170 -18.20 -2.24 8.65
N SER A 171 -17.09 -2.99 8.56
CA SER A 171 -15.73 -2.47 8.73
C SER A 171 -14.77 -2.84 7.59
N GLU A 172 -15.16 -3.79 6.75
CA GLU A 172 -14.34 -4.30 5.64
C GLU A 172 -15.21 -4.59 4.42
N THR A 173 -14.75 -4.15 3.24
CA THR A 173 -15.33 -4.55 1.95
C THR A 173 -14.37 -5.50 1.23
N VAL A 174 -14.75 -6.76 1.11
CA VAL A 174 -13.97 -7.79 0.40
C VAL A 174 -14.56 -7.98 -0.98
N ARG A 175 -13.78 -7.70 -2.04
CA ARG A 175 -14.14 -8.02 -3.43
C ARG A 175 -13.46 -9.30 -3.87
N PHE A 176 -14.22 -10.24 -4.41
CA PHE A 176 -13.71 -11.49 -4.94
C PHE A 176 -14.41 -11.90 -6.22
N PHE A 177 -13.72 -12.73 -6.99
CA PHE A 177 -14.28 -13.34 -8.20
C PHE A 177 -15.10 -14.56 -7.80
N LEU A 178 -16.35 -14.62 -8.26
CA LEU A 178 -17.25 -15.75 -8.08
C LEU A 178 -17.42 -16.47 -9.43
N PRO A 179 -16.78 -17.63 -9.62
CA PRO A 179 -16.95 -18.44 -10.81
C PRO A 179 -18.39 -18.99 -10.95
N GLN A 180 -18.76 -19.30 -12.19
CA GLN A 180 -19.98 -20.04 -12.49
C GLN A 180 -20.05 -21.37 -11.71
N ASP A 181 -21.26 -21.70 -11.26
CA ASP A 181 -21.61 -22.93 -10.53
C ASP A 181 -20.87 -23.10 -9.20
N SER A 182 -20.41 -21.98 -8.63
CA SER A 182 -19.79 -21.93 -7.31
C SER A 182 -20.64 -21.12 -6.33
N SER A 183 -20.55 -21.45 -5.05
CA SER A 183 -21.24 -20.71 -3.99
C SER A 183 -20.29 -20.29 -2.88
N ARG A 184 -20.67 -19.22 -2.20
CA ARG A 184 -20.06 -18.75 -0.96
C ARG A 184 -21.15 -18.59 0.09
N VAL A 185 -20.84 -18.97 1.32
CA VAL A 185 -21.77 -18.97 2.45
C VAL A 185 -21.18 -18.14 3.57
N TRP A 186 -22.00 -17.28 4.17
CA TRP A 186 -21.69 -16.49 5.35
C TRP A 186 -22.69 -16.82 6.45
N HIS A 187 -22.17 -16.95 7.68
CA HIS A 187 -22.96 -17.07 8.89
C HIS A 187 -22.65 -15.86 9.75
N ASP A 188 -23.63 -14.99 9.96
CA ASP A 188 -23.38 -13.71 10.63
C ASP A 188 -24.54 -13.31 11.55
N LEU A 189 -24.22 -12.46 12.52
CA LEU A 189 -25.14 -11.84 13.47
C LEU A 189 -25.42 -10.38 13.10
N GLN A 190 -24.64 -9.80 12.17
CA GLN A 190 -24.69 -8.37 11.79
C GLN A 190 -25.09 -8.14 10.33
N ALA A 191 -25.35 -6.87 9.99
CA ALA A 191 -25.80 -6.48 8.67
C ALA A 191 -24.69 -6.63 7.61
N ILE A 192 -25.01 -7.29 6.50
CA ILE A 192 -24.10 -7.49 5.37
C ILE A 192 -24.61 -6.68 4.18
N SER A 193 -23.70 -5.95 3.51
CA SER A 193 -23.99 -5.28 2.24
C SER A 193 -23.31 -5.98 1.08
N LEU A 194 -24.04 -6.30 0.02
CA LEU A 194 -23.45 -6.92 -1.18
C LEU A 194 -23.41 -5.90 -2.33
N GLY A 195 -22.24 -5.71 -2.94
CA GLY A 195 -22.07 -5.00 -4.19
C GLY A 195 -21.96 -5.99 -5.36
N LEU A 196 -22.88 -5.87 -6.31
CA LEU A 196 -23.03 -6.82 -7.40
C LEU A 196 -22.79 -6.13 -8.74
N GLU A 197 -21.82 -6.62 -9.52
CA GLU A 197 -21.51 -6.06 -10.84
C GLU A 197 -22.56 -6.43 -11.91
N SER A 198 -23.13 -7.63 -11.81
CA SER A 198 -24.16 -8.14 -12.71
C SER A 198 -25.14 -9.01 -11.92
N PRO A 199 -26.16 -8.40 -11.30
CA PRO A 199 -27.05 -9.09 -10.36
C PRO A 199 -27.83 -10.26 -10.98
N GLU A 200 -28.05 -10.25 -12.29
CA GLU A 200 -28.68 -11.33 -13.05
C GLU A 200 -27.82 -12.59 -13.20
N ARG A 201 -26.53 -12.49 -12.84
CA ARG A 201 -25.56 -13.61 -12.91
C ARG A 201 -25.43 -14.36 -11.60
N ILE A 202 -26.19 -14.00 -10.56
CA ILE A 202 -26.12 -14.63 -9.25
C ILE A 202 -27.51 -14.94 -8.70
N GLN A 203 -27.56 -15.91 -7.78
CA GLN A 203 -28.72 -16.23 -6.97
C GLN A 203 -28.36 -16.13 -5.49
N ILE A 204 -29.25 -15.55 -4.69
CA ILE A 204 -29.01 -15.31 -3.26
C ILE A 204 -30.04 -16.09 -2.44
N PHE A 205 -29.58 -16.76 -1.39
CA PHE A 205 -30.43 -17.46 -0.42
C PHE A 205 -30.17 -16.93 0.99
N ILE A 206 -31.23 -16.77 1.78
CA ILE A 206 -31.15 -16.42 3.21
C ILE A 206 -31.91 -17.48 3.98
N ASP A 207 -31.24 -18.17 4.91
CA ASP A 207 -31.80 -19.29 5.68
C ASP A 207 -32.49 -20.32 4.76
N SER A 208 -31.87 -20.59 3.61
CA SER A 208 -32.36 -21.48 2.54
C SER A 208 -33.58 -20.97 1.74
N LEU A 209 -34.09 -19.77 2.00
CA LEU A 209 -35.14 -19.14 1.20
C LEU A 209 -34.52 -18.34 0.05
N THR A 210 -34.99 -18.58 -1.18
CA THR A 210 -34.52 -17.85 -2.37
C THR A 210 -34.97 -16.38 -2.32
N VAL A 211 -34.02 -15.46 -2.50
CA VAL A 211 -34.30 -14.03 -2.66
C VAL A 211 -34.47 -13.73 -4.15
N GLU A 212 -35.60 -13.14 -4.55
CA GLU A 212 -35.84 -12.75 -5.94
C GLU A 212 -34.88 -11.63 -6.38
N THR A 213 -33.81 -11.99 -7.11
CA THR A 213 -32.85 -11.03 -7.68
C THR A 213 -33.35 -10.39 -8.98
N ASN A 214 -34.42 -10.92 -9.58
CA ASN A 214 -34.96 -10.50 -10.87
C ASN A 214 -35.49 -9.05 -10.93
N ARG A 215 -35.66 -8.37 -9.79
CA ARG A 215 -36.02 -6.93 -9.75
C ARG A 215 -34.83 -6.00 -10.05
N LEU A 216 -33.62 -6.52 -10.22
CA LEU A 216 -32.37 -5.78 -10.46
C LEU A 216 -32.01 -5.68 -11.95
N SER A 217 -33.01 -5.56 -12.82
CA SER A 217 -32.85 -5.63 -14.28
C SER A 217 -32.31 -4.32 -14.91
N MET A 218 -31.30 -3.70 -14.30
CA MET A 218 -30.60 -2.54 -14.89
C MET A 218 -29.08 -2.74 -14.80
N PRO A 219 -28.32 -2.51 -15.90
CA PRO A 219 -26.87 -2.64 -15.89
C PRO A 219 -26.24 -1.59 -14.96
N GLY A 220 -25.53 -2.04 -13.94
CA GLY A 220 -24.83 -1.20 -12.95
C GLY A 220 -24.69 -1.86 -11.59
N GLU A 221 -23.80 -1.30 -10.75
CA GLU A 221 -23.55 -1.80 -9.39
C GLU A 221 -24.82 -1.69 -8.52
N ALA A 222 -25.30 -2.84 -8.03
CA ALA A 222 -26.43 -2.91 -7.11
C ALA A 222 -25.95 -3.21 -5.69
N TRP A 223 -26.47 -2.47 -4.71
CA TRP A 223 -26.21 -2.69 -3.29
C TRP A 223 -27.40 -3.33 -2.60
N VAL A 224 -27.15 -4.43 -1.88
CA VAL A 224 -28.16 -5.18 -1.11
C VAL A 224 -27.84 -5.05 0.37
N TYR A 225 -28.73 -4.46 1.16
CA TYR A 225 -28.56 -4.36 2.62
C TYR A 225 -29.46 -5.36 3.33
N LEU A 226 -28.88 -6.21 4.18
CA LEU A 226 -29.59 -7.18 5.00
C LEU A 226 -29.47 -6.82 6.47
N GLN A 227 -30.59 -6.50 7.14
CA GLN A 227 -30.63 -6.28 8.59
C GLN A 227 -31.17 -7.52 9.32
N ALA A 228 -30.60 -7.84 10.47
CA ALA A 228 -31.12 -8.87 11.38
C ALA A 228 -32.59 -8.56 11.70
N GLY A 229 -33.51 -9.44 11.28
CA GLY A 229 -34.95 -9.24 11.50
C GLY A 229 -35.76 -8.61 10.34
N GLN A 230 -35.52 -9.03 9.09
CA GLN A 230 -36.47 -8.93 7.96
C GLN A 230 -36.70 -7.56 7.29
N LYS A 231 -35.65 -6.89 6.80
CA LYS A 231 -35.84 -5.96 5.68
C LYS A 231 -34.66 -5.94 4.72
N ILE A 232 -34.87 -6.44 3.51
CA ILE A 232 -33.96 -6.28 2.39
C ILE A 232 -34.20 -4.89 1.79
N VAL A 233 -33.20 -4.02 1.83
CA VAL A 233 -33.28 -2.70 1.20
C VAL A 233 -32.39 -2.70 -0.05
N TRP A 234 -33.03 -2.51 -1.21
CA TRP A 234 -32.34 -2.40 -2.50
C TRP A 234 -31.96 -0.95 -2.77
N LYS A 235 -30.70 -0.69 -3.10
CA LYS A 235 -30.24 0.65 -3.50
C LYS A 235 -29.47 0.56 -4.82
N THR A 236 -30.09 1.06 -5.90
CA THR A 236 -29.46 1.13 -7.23
C THR A 236 -28.67 2.43 -7.35
N VAL A 237 -27.37 2.34 -7.64
CA VAL A 237 -26.55 3.50 -7.99
C VAL A 237 -26.72 3.75 -9.49
N ARG A 238 -27.46 4.80 -9.87
CA ARG A 238 -27.56 5.18 -11.29
C ARG A 238 -26.21 5.74 -11.75
N ASN A 239 -25.55 5.03 -12.65
CA ASN A 239 -24.46 5.59 -13.44
C ASN A 239 -25.09 6.49 -14.51
N THR A 240 -25.45 7.72 -14.14
CA THR A 240 -25.87 8.72 -15.14
C THR A 240 -24.65 9.14 -15.93
N VAL A 241 -24.58 8.65 -17.18
CA VAL A 241 -23.93 9.39 -18.27
C VAL A 241 -24.69 10.71 -18.39
N GLY A 242 -24.27 11.68 -17.59
CA GLY A 242 -24.80 13.03 -17.61
C GLY A 242 -24.30 13.74 -18.87
N THR A 243 -25.25 14.23 -19.65
CA THR A 243 -25.04 15.26 -20.66
C THR A 243 -24.15 16.38 -20.12
N GLU A 244 -23.34 16.92 -21.02
CA GLU A 244 -22.15 17.77 -20.84
C GLU A 244 -22.35 19.08 -20.02
N ASP A 245 -23.52 19.28 -19.40
CA ASP A 245 -23.92 20.52 -18.71
C ASP A 245 -24.09 20.38 -17.18
N ASP A 246 -24.13 19.15 -16.62
CA ASP A 246 -24.32 18.94 -15.18
C ASP A 246 -23.02 18.64 -14.39
N ARG A 247 -21.83 18.77 -15.02
CA ARG A 247 -20.55 18.77 -14.29
C ARG A 247 -20.27 20.12 -13.65
N LYS A 248 -21.10 20.53 -12.70
CA LYS A 248 -20.54 21.34 -11.61
C LYS A 248 -19.98 20.37 -10.58
N PRO A 249 -18.64 20.30 -10.41
CA PRO A 249 -18.06 19.52 -9.33
C PRO A 249 -18.71 19.97 -8.02
N ASN A 250 -18.82 19.08 -7.03
CA ASN A 250 -19.01 19.55 -5.67
C ASN A 250 -17.82 20.49 -5.36
N THR A 251 -18.06 21.79 -5.48
CA THR A 251 -17.03 22.82 -5.60
C THR A 251 -16.64 23.22 -4.18
N SER A 252 -15.85 22.37 -3.51
CA SER A 252 -15.27 22.73 -2.21
C SER A 252 -13.94 22.06 -1.87
N ALA A 253 -13.53 20.99 -2.57
CA ALA A 253 -12.18 20.44 -2.42
C ALA A 253 -11.22 21.16 -3.40
N PRO A 254 -10.11 21.73 -2.93
CA PRO A 254 -9.13 22.34 -3.82
C PRO A 254 -8.51 21.29 -4.75
N VAL A 255 -8.29 21.67 -6.00
CA VAL A 255 -7.47 20.88 -6.94
C VAL A 255 -6.02 21.14 -6.57
N ILE A 256 -5.43 20.23 -5.78
CA ILE A 256 -4.03 20.27 -5.39
C ILE A 256 -3.32 19.17 -6.18
N THR A 257 -2.26 19.54 -6.91
CA THR A 257 -1.37 18.60 -7.60
C THR A 257 0.08 18.93 -7.26
N GLY A 258 0.94 17.92 -7.29
CA GLY A 258 2.37 18.08 -7.03
C GLY A 258 2.73 18.03 -5.54
N HIS A 259 3.91 18.56 -5.23
CA HIS A 259 4.44 18.56 -3.88
C HIS A 259 3.73 19.58 -2.99
N ILE A 260 3.38 19.18 -1.77
CA ILE A 260 2.78 20.06 -0.78
C ILE A 260 3.38 19.80 0.61
N GLY A 261 3.70 20.87 1.33
CA GLY A 261 4.18 20.78 2.72
C GLY A 261 3.04 20.45 3.68
N MET A 262 3.36 19.95 4.89
CA MET A 262 2.36 19.57 5.87
C MET A 262 1.44 20.74 6.29
N ASP A 263 2.01 21.90 6.59
CA ASP A 263 1.24 23.07 7.02
C ASP A 263 0.38 23.63 5.87
N GLU A 264 0.94 23.64 4.67
CA GLU A 264 0.22 24.05 3.46
C GLU A 264 -0.95 23.10 3.18
N LEU A 265 -0.74 21.79 3.32
CA LEU A 265 -1.79 20.77 3.17
C LEU A 265 -2.91 20.96 4.18
N LEU A 266 -2.58 21.19 5.46
CA LEU A 266 -3.56 21.41 6.52
C LEU A 266 -4.30 22.76 6.41
N ASN A 267 -3.76 23.71 5.66
CA ASN A 267 -4.43 24.97 5.32
C ASN A 267 -5.31 24.81 4.08
N ALA A 268 -4.83 24.06 3.08
CA ALA A 268 -5.56 23.81 1.85
C ALA A 268 -6.77 22.89 2.08
N ILE A 269 -6.66 21.89 2.97
CA ILE A 269 -7.75 20.94 3.28
C ILE A 269 -8.10 21.00 4.78
N PRO A 270 -8.94 21.96 5.21
CA PRO A 270 -9.31 22.10 6.63
C PRO A 270 -9.95 20.85 7.25
N GLU A 271 -10.61 20.02 6.44
CA GLU A 271 -11.21 18.75 6.91
C GLU A 271 -10.15 17.79 7.45
N TYR A 272 -8.94 17.78 6.88
CA TYR A 272 -7.84 16.93 7.36
C TYR A 272 -7.44 17.30 8.79
N ARG A 273 -7.50 18.60 9.13
CA ARG A 273 -7.27 19.05 10.51
C ARG A 273 -8.31 18.48 11.47
N ARG A 274 -9.59 18.53 11.08
CA ARG A 274 -10.68 17.98 11.92
C ARG A 274 -10.52 16.48 12.13
N LEU A 275 -10.30 15.73 11.05
CA LEU A 275 -10.15 14.27 11.12
C LEU A 275 -8.90 13.85 11.90
N LYS A 276 -7.80 14.60 11.77
CA LYS A 276 -6.56 14.42 12.55
C LYS A 276 -6.81 14.60 14.04
N GLU A 277 -7.59 15.60 14.44
CA GLU A 277 -7.89 15.84 15.86
C GLU A 277 -8.95 14.90 16.43
N ALA A 278 -9.87 14.39 15.60
CA ALA A 278 -10.92 13.46 16.03
C ALA A 278 -10.42 12.03 16.29
N TRP A 279 -9.35 11.61 15.63
CA TRP A 279 -8.81 10.25 15.75
C TRP A 279 -7.67 10.16 16.76
N THR A 280 -7.62 9.06 17.52
CA THR A 280 -6.61 8.82 18.56
C THR A 280 -5.78 7.58 18.23
N PRO A 281 -4.44 7.72 18.07
CA PRO A 281 -3.53 6.59 17.83
C PRO A 281 -3.30 5.72 19.07
N ASP A 282 -2.85 4.48 18.85
CA ASP A 282 -2.41 3.59 19.93
C ASP A 282 -1.16 4.14 20.64
N SER A 283 -1.28 4.43 21.93
CA SER A 283 -0.20 5.02 22.73
C SER A 283 1.02 4.11 22.90
N LEU A 284 0.85 2.78 22.98
CA LEU A 284 1.96 1.84 23.17
C LEU A 284 2.84 1.77 21.91
N ILE A 285 2.20 1.82 20.74
CA ILE A 285 2.91 1.80 19.46
C ILE A 285 3.60 3.14 19.22
N LEU A 286 2.97 4.27 19.60
CA LEU A 286 3.59 5.59 19.49
C LEU A 286 4.87 5.73 20.32
N ASP A 287 4.90 5.20 21.54
CA ASP A 287 6.11 5.24 22.36
C ASP A 287 7.23 4.40 21.74
N SER A 288 6.89 3.25 21.15
CA SER A 288 7.83 2.43 20.38
C SER A 288 8.39 3.18 19.17
N LEU A 289 7.53 3.85 18.40
CA LEU A 289 7.93 4.66 17.24
C LEU A 289 8.84 5.84 17.65
N ARG A 290 8.50 6.55 18.73
CA ARG A 290 9.31 7.67 19.26
C ARG A 290 10.72 7.21 19.66
N ASN A 291 10.83 6.03 20.25
CA ASN A 291 12.11 5.47 20.68
C ASN A 291 13.00 5.02 19.51
N LEU A 292 12.43 4.67 18.36
CA LEU A 292 13.21 4.25 17.19
C LEU A 292 14.03 5.40 16.59
N LYS A 293 13.58 6.65 16.75
CA LYS A 293 14.17 7.84 16.09
C LYS A 293 14.50 7.56 14.62
N PRO A 294 13.48 7.23 13.81
CA PRO A 294 13.64 6.99 12.38
C PRO A 294 14.25 8.21 11.70
N SER A 295 15.13 7.99 10.71
CA SER A 295 15.72 9.08 9.90
C SER A 295 15.55 8.83 8.40
N GLY A 296 14.62 7.96 8.02
CA GLY A 296 14.23 7.74 6.63
C GLY A 296 13.16 8.73 6.17
N ASP A 297 12.97 8.82 4.86
CA ASP A 297 12.00 9.69 4.20
C ASP A 297 10.64 8.99 4.07
N LEU A 298 9.57 9.73 4.35
CA LEU A 298 8.18 9.33 4.12
C LEU A 298 7.64 10.05 2.89
N LEU A 299 7.29 9.28 1.86
CA LEU A 299 6.63 9.79 0.65
C LEU A 299 5.16 9.36 0.65
N ILE A 300 4.24 10.31 0.60
CA ILE A 300 2.80 10.09 0.70
C ILE A 300 2.14 10.46 -0.62
N PHE A 301 1.67 9.46 -1.35
CA PHE A 301 0.91 9.63 -2.58
C PHE A 301 -0.59 9.59 -2.26
N PHE A 302 -1.31 10.68 -2.54
CA PHE A 302 -2.72 10.81 -2.17
C PHE A 302 -3.48 11.69 -3.16
N ASN A 303 -4.80 11.60 -3.17
CA ASN A 303 -5.65 12.55 -3.89
C ASN A 303 -6.56 13.29 -2.89
N ALA A 304 -6.52 14.62 -2.92
CA ALA A 304 -7.25 15.48 -1.99
C ALA A 304 -8.78 15.29 -2.02
N SER A 305 -9.34 14.86 -3.16
CA SER A 305 -10.77 14.67 -3.38
C SER A 305 -11.23 13.22 -3.18
N GLU A 306 -10.33 12.32 -2.79
CA GLU A 306 -10.59 10.88 -2.69
C GLU A 306 -10.82 10.48 -1.22
N ALA A 307 -11.92 9.78 -0.97
CA ALA A 307 -12.40 9.51 0.39
C ALA A 307 -11.41 8.68 1.22
N LEU A 308 -10.72 7.71 0.60
CA LEU A 308 -9.78 6.86 1.31
C LEU A 308 -8.53 7.64 1.72
N SER A 309 -7.97 8.45 0.82
CA SER A 309 -6.91 9.43 1.12
C SER A 309 -7.31 10.35 2.28
N GLY A 310 -8.56 10.83 2.28
CA GLY A 310 -9.11 11.63 3.37
C GLY A 310 -9.21 10.92 4.71
N SER A 311 -9.26 9.59 4.75
CA SER A 311 -9.25 8.82 6.00
C SER A 311 -7.85 8.48 6.51
N VAL A 312 -6.89 8.30 5.60
CA VAL A 312 -5.53 7.80 5.90
C VAL A 312 -4.56 8.92 6.22
N VAL A 313 -4.53 9.97 5.39
CA VAL A 313 -3.55 11.06 5.53
C VAL A 313 -3.66 11.77 6.88
N PRO A 314 -4.87 12.11 7.40
CA PRO A 314 -4.99 12.74 8.71
C PRO A 314 -4.48 11.90 9.89
N ARG A 315 -4.62 10.58 9.82
CA ARG A 315 -4.11 9.66 10.85
C ARG A 315 -2.58 9.65 10.86
N LEU A 316 -1.97 9.54 9.67
CA LEU A 316 -0.52 9.65 9.52
C LEU A 316 0.01 10.98 10.07
N LEU A 317 -0.66 12.10 9.75
CA LEU A 317 -0.30 13.41 10.28
C LEU A 317 -0.32 13.45 11.82
N LYS A 318 -1.29 12.79 12.45
CA LYS A 318 -1.36 12.68 13.91
C LYS A 318 -0.20 11.85 14.47
N ILE A 319 0.15 10.74 13.82
CA ILE A 319 1.25 9.86 14.22
C ILE A 319 2.59 10.61 14.12
N VAL A 320 2.86 11.27 12.99
CA VAL A 320 4.09 12.07 12.78
C VAL A 320 4.23 13.16 13.85
N GLU A 321 3.14 13.89 14.14
CA GLU A 321 3.13 14.91 15.19
C GLU A 321 3.44 14.32 16.58
N LYS A 322 2.79 13.22 16.95
CA LYS A 322 2.91 12.61 18.30
C LYS A 322 4.24 11.88 18.51
N THR A 323 4.86 11.38 17.45
CA THR A 323 6.16 10.73 17.49
C THR A 323 7.32 11.73 17.45
N GLY A 324 7.06 12.98 17.07
CA GLY A 324 8.11 13.97 16.85
C GLY A 324 8.97 13.65 15.63
N PHE A 325 8.38 12.99 14.63
CA PHE A 325 9.05 12.69 13.37
C PHE A 325 9.46 13.99 12.68
N ASP A 326 10.67 14.03 12.13
CA ASP A 326 11.20 15.21 11.48
C ASP A 326 10.43 15.52 10.19
N GLN A 327 9.74 16.65 10.18
CA GLN A 327 8.88 17.06 9.06
C GLN A 327 9.68 17.36 7.79
N THR A 328 10.99 17.59 7.87
CA THR A 328 11.85 17.76 6.68
C THR A 328 12.00 16.46 5.88
N HIS A 329 11.78 15.32 6.52
CA HIS A 329 11.75 13.99 5.91
C HIS A 329 10.34 13.56 5.47
N LEU A 330 9.36 14.46 5.51
CA LEU A 330 7.97 14.18 5.18
C LEU A 330 7.57 14.88 3.87
N GLN A 331 7.09 14.11 2.90
CA GLN A 331 6.73 14.64 1.59
C GLN A 331 5.35 14.16 1.17
N PHE A 332 4.45 15.10 0.88
CA PHE A 332 3.14 14.82 0.32
C PHE A 332 3.16 15.09 -1.18
N ILE A 333 2.71 14.12 -1.96
CA ILE A 333 2.60 14.14 -3.40
C ILE A 333 1.11 14.02 -3.73
N ALA A 334 0.50 15.16 -4.03
CA ALA A 334 -0.90 15.24 -4.44
C ALA A 334 -1.03 14.83 -5.91
N LEU A 335 -1.86 13.82 -6.16
CA LEU A 335 -2.07 13.26 -7.49
C LEU A 335 -3.28 13.87 -8.17
N ASP A 336 -3.23 13.91 -9.50
CA ASP A 336 -4.37 14.28 -10.32
C ASP A 336 -5.52 13.26 -10.21
N LYS A 337 -6.63 13.56 -10.89
CA LYS A 337 -7.82 12.68 -10.94
C LYS A 337 -7.57 11.31 -11.61
N TYR A 338 -6.42 11.12 -12.26
CA TYR A 338 -6.00 9.87 -12.87
C TYR A 338 -4.97 9.11 -12.01
N GLY A 339 -4.63 9.64 -10.84
CA GLY A 339 -3.64 9.05 -9.94
C GLY A 339 -2.21 9.23 -10.43
N LYS A 340 -1.92 10.32 -11.14
CA LYS A 340 -0.58 10.65 -11.64
C LYS A 340 -0.03 11.92 -11.01
N ASP A 341 1.29 11.97 -10.86
CA ASP A 341 2.04 13.17 -10.53
C ASP A 341 2.68 13.79 -11.79
N GLU A 342 3.16 15.02 -11.67
CA GLU A 342 3.71 15.79 -12.79
C GLU A 342 5.13 15.37 -13.21
N ILE A 343 5.87 14.69 -12.32
CA ILE A 343 7.31 14.41 -12.46
C ILE A 343 7.63 12.92 -12.61
N GLY A 344 6.62 12.06 -12.65
CA GLY A 344 6.73 10.62 -12.87
C GLY A 344 7.09 9.79 -11.63
N LEU A 345 6.97 10.34 -10.43
CA LEU A 345 7.23 9.61 -9.18
C LEU A 345 6.29 8.41 -9.00
N THR A 346 5.04 8.50 -9.44
CA THR A 346 4.09 7.38 -9.39
C THR A 346 4.58 6.20 -10.21
N ASP A 347 5.18 6.46 -11.37
CA ASP A 347 5.73 5.40 -12.24
C ASP A 347 7.07 4.89 -11.68
N PHE A 348 7.93 5.78 -11.20
CA PHE A 348 9.21 5.45 -10.54
C PHE A 348 9.01 4.50 -9.36
N HIS A 349 8.12 4.86 -8.45
CA HIS A 349 7.82 4.06 -7.26
C HIS A 349 6.77 2.97 -7.51
N ARG A 350 6.29 2.81 -8.75
CA ARG A 350 5.28 1.82 -9.14
C ARG A 350 4.02 1.89 -8.27
N ILE A 351 3.52 3.09 -8.05
CA ILE A 351 2.30 3.36 -7.29
C ILE A 351 1.09 2.94 -8.14
N ARG A 352 0.37 1.91 -7.70
CA ARG A 352 -0.80 1.35 -8.41
C ARG A 352 -2.13 1.62 -7.70
N SER A 353 -2.06 2.03 -6.44
CA SER A 353 -3.24 2.27 -5.61
C SER A 353 -2.90 3.40 -4.65
N ILE A 354 -3.89 4.23 -4.39
CA ILE A 354 -3.81 5.34 -3.44
C ILE A 354 -4.84 5.15 -2.32
N PRO A 355 -4.61 5.74 -1.15
CA PRO A 355 -3.35 6.39 -0.72
C PRO A 355 -2.21 5.37 -0.59
N ALA A 356 -0.97 5.82 -0.83
CA ALA A 356 0.23 5.02 -0.63
C ALA A 356 1.28 5.79 0.16
N ILE A 357 1.77 5.17 1.24
CA ILE A 357 2.79 5.74 2.13
C ILE A 357 4.04 4.90 1.97
N LEU A 358 5.10 5.47 1.42
CA LEU A 358 6.38 4.81 1.16
C LEU A 358 7.41 5.27 2.18
N TYR A 359 8.18 4.32 2.71
CA TYR A 359 9.30 4.61 3.60
C TYR A 359 10.61 4.29 2.91
N LEU A 360 11.44 5.31 2.72
CA LEU A 360 12.75 5.21 2.09
C LEU A 360 13.84 5.44 3.14
N TYR A 361 14.85 4.59 3.17
CA TYR A 361 16.05 4.82 3.98
C TYR A 361 17.29 4.79 3.08
N LYS A 362 18.07 5.87 3.07
CA LYS A 362 19.25 6.05 2.18
C LYS A 362 18.93 5.86 0.68
N GLY A 363 17.69 6.15 0.28
CA GLY A 363 17.19 5.96 -1.09
C GLY A 363 16.77 4.53 -1.43
N LEU A 364 16.76 3.61 -0.45
CA LEU A 364 16.20 2.26 -0.59
C LEU A 364 14.81 2.23 0.01
N GLU A 365 13.83 1.68 -0.72
CA GLU A 365 12.50 1.43 -0.17
C GLU A 365 12.52 0.25 0.81
N LEU A 366 12.19 0.51 2.08
CA LEU A 366 12.14 -0.53 3.11
C LEU A 366 10.75 -1.15 3.27
N GLY A 367 9.73 -0.40 2.84
CA GLY A 367 8.34 -0.84 2.86
C GLY A 367 7.38 0.26 2.44
N ARG A 368 6.12 -0.12 2.25
CA ARG A 368 5.03 0.79 1.95
C ARG A 368 3.72 0.31 2.58
N ILE A 369 2.81 1.24 2.83
CA ILE A 369 1.44 1.00 3.26
C ILE A 369 0.53 1.47 2.12
N VAL A 370 -0.42 0.64 1.70
CA VAL A 370 -1.26 0.91 0.52
C VAL A 370 -2.73 0.72 0.87
N GLY A 371 -3.58 1.65 0.42
CA GLY A 371 -5.03 1.56 0.58
C GLY A 371 -5.48 1.88 2.01
N SER A 372 -6.39 1.07 2.56
CA SER A 372 -6.93 1.23 3.93
C SER A 372 -6.20 0.30 4.90
N PRO A 373 -5.17 0.76 5.63
CA PRO A 373 -4.51 -0.07 6.65
C PRO A 373 -5.39 -0.35 7.89
N GLY A 374 -6.67 0.06 7.90
CA GLY A 374 -7.58 -0.16 9.03
C GLY A 374 -7.06 0.47 10.32
N THR A 375 -7.09 -0.29 11.41
CA THR A 375 -6.56 0.06 12.74
C THR A 375 -5.06 -0.18 12.89
N ASP A 376 -4.40 -0.77 11.89
CA ASP A 376 -3.04 -1.31 12.03
C ASP A 376 -1.98 -0.40 11.40
N MET A 377 -2.31 0.85 11.08
CA MET A 377 -1.38 1.77 10.41
C MET A 377 -0.12 2.01 11.26
N GLU A 378 -0.28 2.23 12.56
CA GLU A 378 0.84 2.44 13.49
C GLU A 378 1.73 1.20 13.57
N ALA A 379 1.12 0.01 13.61
CA ALA A 379 1.84 -1.26 13.66
C ALA A 379 2.65 -1.50 12.38
N GLN A 380 2.06 -1.23 11.21
CA GLN A 380 2.75 -1.34 9.93
C GLN A 380 3.90 -0.33 9.80
N LEU A 381 3.68 0.93 10.19
CA LEU A 381 4.74 1.94 10.23
C LEU A 381 5.88 1.51 11.14
N LEU A 382 5.53 0.98 12.32
CA LEU A 382 6.51 0.47 13.28
C LEU A 382 7.33 -0.68 12.67
N GLU A 383 6.69 -1.66 12.04
CA GLU A 383 7.40 -2.79 11.42
C GLU A 383 8.37 -2.32 10.33
N ILE A 384 7.94 -1.38 9.49
CA ILE A 384 8.76 -0.81 8.42
C ILE A 384 9.96 -0.03 9.01
N MET A 385 9.73 0.83 9.99
CA MET A 385 10.78 1.64 10.62
C MET A 385 11.75 0.79 11.48
N GLN A 386 11.29 -0.34 12.02
CA GLN A 386 12.18 -1.30 12.69
C GLN A 386 13.17 -1.94 11.71
N ARG A 387 12.82 -2.08 10.41
CA ARG A 387 13.78 -2.56 9.39
C ARG A 387 14.96 -1.62 9.27
N GLU A 388 14.73 -0.31 9.30
CA GLU A 388 15.81 0.68 9.36
C GLU A 388 16.65 0.50 10.62
N SER A 389 16.03 0.40 11.79
CA SER A 389 16.76 0.23 13.06
C SER A 389 17.67 -1.00 13.05
N ARG A 390 17.23 -2.09 12.40
CA ARG A 390 18.07 -3.28 12.17
C ARG A 390 19.23 -2.99 11.22
N MET A 391 18.99 -2.28 10.12
CA MET A 391 20.07 -1.89 9.19
C MET A 391 21.10 -0.99 9.85
N ARG A 392 20.68 0.02 10.62
CA ARG A 392 21.59 0.90 11.37
C ARG A 392 22.49 0.10 12.31
N ARG A 393 21.96 -0.89 13.02
CA ARG A 393 22.76 -1.73 13.94
C ARG A 393 23.85 -2.53 13.24
N HIS A 394 23.53 -3.15 12.10
CA HIS A 394 24.52 -3.91 11.32
C HIS A 394 25.59 -3.05 10.63
N GLU A 395 25.40 -1.72 10.56
CA GLU A 395 26.40 -0.80 10.02
C GLU A 395 27.49 -0.43 11.06
N PHE A 396 27.26 -0.73 12.34
CA PHE A 396 28.20 -0.50 13.44
C PHE A 396 28.90 -1.78 13.94
N GLU A 397 28.54 -2.95 13.40
CA GLU A 397 29.20 -4.26 13.65
C GLU A 397 30.16 -4.58 12.51
#